data_AF-A0A6A5G969-F1
#
_entry.id   AF-A0A6A5G969-F1
#
_cell.length_a   1.000
_cell.length_b   1.000
_cell.length_c   1.000
_cell.angle_alpha   90.00
_cell.angle_beta   90.00
_cell.angle_gamma   90.00
#
_symmetry.space_group_name_H-M   'P 1'
#
loop_
_entity.id
_entity.type
_entity.pdbx_description
1 polymer ?
#
loop_
_entity_poly.entity_id
_entity_poly.type
_entity_poly.pdbx_seq_one_letter_code
_entity_poly.pdbx_strand_id
1 'polypeptide(L)'
;MNEIFRLASATIMTLVSSIGIVVNTYVLYALVKKEGLLSIFYKLCISKTICNLITCAAFLMWSACTFLNFYYLPYWGNIFWGQIAGWGAYITEGCGYIYSIEIVSWLPENSECAIRHADQIFYFILLVAIVSNSSNLATFVKLMKVSVTQDCLHMIDMLACQVIYKFNDALWFQFICMSVVWLTIHVFDGFVMMIYNRDIHPSFLKRKRKTVQTMFASSTRIA
;
A
#
# COMPACT_ATOMS: atom_id res chain seq x y z
N MET A 1 -14.71 17.86 -16.84
CA MET A 1 -15.09 16.90 -15.78
C MET A 1 -16.48 17.22 -15.25
N ASN A 2 -17.38 16.25 -15.15
CA ASN A 2 -18.70 16.44 -14.53
C ASN A 2 -18.52 16.66 -13.02
N GLU A 3 -19.16 17.68 -12.45
CA GLU A 3 -19.08 17.99 -11.01
C GLU A 3 -19.46 16.79 -10.13
N ILE A 4 -20.50 16.06 -10.54
CA ILE A 4 -20.95 14.83 -9.88
C ILE A 4 -19.83 13.79 -9.83
N PHE A 5 -19.08 13.64 -10.92
CA PHE A 5 -17.98 12.69 -11.01
C PHE A 5 -16.83 13.11 -10.08
N ARG A 6 -16.45 14.39 -10.06
CA ARG A 6 -15.43 14.93 -9.15
C ARG A 6 -15.76 14.64 -7.68
N LEU A 7 -16.98 14.96 -7.26
CA LEU A 7 -17.44 14.76 -5.88
C LEU A 7 -17.54 13.27 -5.52
N ALA A 8 -18.01 12.44 -6.45
CA ALA A 8 -18.06 10.99 -6.25
C ALA A 8 -16.65 10.40 -6.08
N SER A 9 -15.71 10.75 -6.96
CA SER A 9 -14.33 10.30 -6.87
C SER A 9 -13.65 10.73 -5.58
N ALA A 10 -13.79 12.01 -5.17
CA ALA A 10 -13.28 12.47 -3.88
C ALA A 10 -13.90 11.72 -2.69
N THR A 11 -15.21 11.49 -2.71
CA THR A 11 -15.89 10.73 -1.64
C THR A 11 -15.35 9.32 -1.54
N ILE A 12 -15.21 8.60 -2.66
CA ILE A 12 -14.65 7.24 -2.70
C ILE A 12 -13.23 7.23 -2.14
N MET A 13 -12.37 8.14 -2.60
CA MET A 13 -10.97 8.18 -2.17
C MET A 13 -10.82 8.55 -0.69
N THR A 14 -11.68 9.43 -0.16
CA THR A 14 -11.74 9.74 1.28
C THR A 14 -12.10 8.51 2.10
N LEU A 15 -13.10 7.73 1.66
CA LEU A 15 -13.53 6.54 2.37
C LEU A 15 -12.42 5.48 2.39
N VAL A 16 -11.84 5.16 1.22
CA VAL A 16 -10.79 4.14 1.11
C VAL A 16 -9.55 4.55 1.92
N SER A 17 -9.11 5.80 1.81
CA SER A 17 -7.96 6.31 2.58
C SER A 17 -8.19 6.28 4.08
N SER A 18 -9.39 6.64 4.54
CA SER A 18 -9.76 6.57 5.97
C SER A 18 -9.70 5.13 6.51
N ILE A 19 -10.21 4.15 5.75
CA ILE A 19 -10.10 2.73 6.09
C ILE A 19 -8.62 2.33 6.17
N GLY A 20 -7.82 2.71 5.17
CA GLY A 20 -6.39 2.45 5.11
C GLY A 20 -5.63 3.00 6.32
N ILE A 21 -5.93 4.24 6.73
CA ILE A 21 -5.32 4.86 7.91
C ILE A 21 -5.68 4.10 9.18
N VAL A 22 -6.95 3.77 9.39
CA VAL A 22 -7.40 3.05 10.60
C VAL A 22 -6.71 1.69 10.69
N VAL A 23 -6.73 0.92 9.61
CA VAL A 23 -6.14 -0.43 9.56
C VAL A 23 -4.63 -0.39 9.77
N ASN A 24 -3.91 0.44 9.00
CA ASN A 24 -2.46 0.50 9.11
C ASN A 24 -2.00 1.15 10.43
N THR A 25 -2.76 2.08 11.02
CA THR A 25 -2.44 2.62 12.35
C THR A 25 -2.57 1.54 13.42
N TYR A 26 -3.63 0.73 13.37
CA TYR A 26 -3.79 -0.41 14.27
C TYR A 26 -2.63 -1.40 14.16
N VAL A 27 -2.27 -1.78 12.92
CA VAL A 27 -1.14 -2.66 12.64
C VAL A 27 0.15 -2.09 13.20
N LEU A 28 0.44 -0.81 12.93
CA LEU A 28 1.66 -0.15 13.40
C LEU A 28 1.73 -0.12 14.92
N TYR A 29 0.64 0.29 15.58
CA TYR A 29 0.55 0.30 17.03
C TYR A 29 0.83 -1.10 17.63
N ALA A 30 0.21 -2.14 17.06
CA ALA A 30 0.40 -3.50 17.54
C ALA A 30 1.81 -4.05 17.27
N LEU A 31 2.45 -3.67 16.16
CA LEU A 31 3.83 -4.02 15.84
C LEU A 31 4.84 -3.34 16.78
N VAL A 32 4.65 -2.03 17.05
CA VAL A 32 5.56 -1.22 17.88
C VAL A 32 5.47 -1.63 19.35
N LYS A 33 4.28 -2.01 19.84
CA LYS A 33 4.07 -2.44 21.23
C LYS A 33 4.63 -3.83 21.53
N LYS A 34 5.13 -4.56 20.54
CA LYS A 34 5.69 -5.89 20.74
C LYS A 34 7.07 -5.81 21.40
N GLU A 35 7.15 -6.22 22.66
CA GLU A 35 8.42 -6.33 23.40
C GLU A 35 9.21 -7.59 22.97
N GLY A 36 10.48 -7.42 22.61
CA GLY A 36 11.40 -8.52 22.23
C GLY A 36 12.39 -8.13 21.13
N LEU A 37 13.33 -9.05 20.82
CA LEU A 37 14.28 -8.85 19.72
C LEU A 37 13.52 -8.79 18.39
N LEU A 38 13.35 -7.58 17.86
CA LEU A 38 12.65 -7.31 16.59
C LEU A 38 13.37 -8.04 15.46
N SER A 39 12.81 -9.18 15.04
CA SER A 39 13.25 -9.91 13.84
C SER A 39 13.22 -8.98 12.64
N ILE A 40 14.11 -9.21 11.67
CA ILE A 40 14.19 -8.47 10.40
C ILE A 40 12.81 -8.37 9.75
N PHE A 41 12.01 -9.42 9.85
CA PHE A 41 10.62 -9.45 9.37
C PHE A 41 9.74 -8.35 9.97
N TYR A 42 9.81 -8.12 11.29
CA TYR A 42 9.01 -7.09 11.95
C TYR A 42 9.44 -5.67 11.54
N LYS A 43 10.75 -5.44 11.35
CA LYS A 43 11.25 -4.16 10.84
C LYS A 43 10.75 -3.86 9.43
N LEU A 44 10.72 -4.89 8.57
CA LEU A 44 10.15 -4.78 7.22
C LEU A 44 8.64 -4.49 7.25
N CYS A 45 7.88 -5.19 8.10
CA CYS A 45 6.45 -4.90 8.28
C CYS A 45 6.21 -3.48 8.77
N ILE A 46 6.94 -3.00 9.78
CA ILE A 46 6.82 -1.62 10.28
C ILE A 46 7.09 -0.62 9.17
N SER A 47 8.18 -0.82 8.40
CA SER A 47 8.51 0.04 7.26
C SER A 47 7.35 0.10 6.26
N LYS A 48 6.83 -1.04 5.82
CA LYS A 48 5.69 -1.09 4.89
C LYS A 48 4.42 -0.45 5.44
N THR A 49 4.11 -0.68 6.72
CA THR A 49 2.93 -0.07 7.36
C THR A 49 3.07 1.45 7.41
N ILE A 50 4.27 1.97 7.70
CA ILE A 50 4.55 3.42 7.62
C ILE A 50 4.36 3.91 6.19
N CYS A 51 4.83 3.16 5.19
CA CYS A 51 4.63 3.52 3.80
C CYS A 51 3.15 3.61 3.42
N ASN A 52 2.36 2.62 3.80
CA ASN A 52 0.91 2.60 3.55
C ASN A 52 0.20 3.77 4.24
N LEU A 53 0.61 4.14 5.46
CA LEU A 53 0.06 5.30 6.16
C LEU A 53 0.36 6.61 5.43
N ILE A 54 1.58 6.80 4.94
CA ILE A 54 1.98 7.98 4.17
C ILE A 54 1.14 8.08 2.90
N THR A 55 1.02 7.00 2.12
CA THR A 55 0.20 6.98 0.90
C THR A 55 -1.28 7.29 1.21
N CYS A 56 -1.87 6.65 2.23
CA CYS A 56 -3.26 6.90 2.58
C CYS A 56 -3.49 8.34 3.08
N ALA A 57 -2.57 8.89 3.86
CA ALA A 57 -2.64 10.28 4.32
C ALA A 57 -2.54 11.28 3.16
N ALA A 58 -1.66 11.05 2.20
CA ALA A 58 -1.53 11.88 1.01
C ALA A 58 -2.83 11.91 0.21
N PHE A 59 -3.45 10.75 -0.02
CA PHE A 59 -4.73 10.64 -0.70
C PHE A 59 -5.89 11.29 0.06
N LEU A 60 -5.94 11.16 1.38
CA LEU A 60 -6.97 11.80 2.21
C LEU A 60 -6.89 13.32 2.09
N MET A 61 -5.68 13.86 2.17
CA MET A 61 -5.43 15.30 2.06
C MET A 61 -5.78 15.83 0.67
N TRP A 62 -5.41 15.14 -0.40
CA TRP A 62 -5.66 15.58 -1.78
C TRP A 62 -7.11 15.36 -2.23
N SER A 63 -7.81 14.41 -1.62
CA SER A 63 -9.25 14.30 -1.74
C SER A 63 -9.96 15.55 -1.18
N ALA A 64 -9.50 16.09 -0.05
CA ALA A 64 -10.01 17.36 0.49
C ALA A 64 -9.76 18.53 -0.47
N CYS A 65 -8.58 18.59 -1.12
CA CYS A 65 -8.30 19.59 -2.16
C CYS A 65 -9.25 19.47 -3.37
N THR A 66 -9.61 18.23 -3.73
CA THR A 66 -10.56 17.94 -4.82
C THR A 66 -11.98 18.42 -4.48
N PHE A 67 -12.42 18.28 -3.22
CA PHE A 67 -13.70 18.84 -2.76
C PHE A 67 -13.74 20.37 -2.84
N LEU A 68 -12.64 21.03 -2.47
CA LEU A 68 -12.53 22.48 -2.50
C LEU A 68 -12.30 23.03 -3.92
N ASN A 69 -12.23 22.14 -4.92
CA ASN A 69 -12.02 22.48 -6.31
C ASN A 69 -10.80 23.40 -6.52
N PHE A 70 -9.73 23.20 -5.75
CA PHE A 70 -8.48 23.90 -5.96
C PHE A 70 -7.82 23.38 -7.24
N TYR A 71 -8.26 23.92 -8.37
CA TYR A 71 -7.83 23.55 -9.72
C TYR A 71 -6.32 23.70 -9.92
N TYR A 72 -5.65 24.50 -9.08
CA TYR A 72 -4.21 24.71 -9.10
C TYR A 72 -3.68 24.86 -7.67
N LEU A 73 -3.25 23.76 -7.06
CA LEU A 73 -2.20 23.87 -6.05
C LEU A 73 -0.96 24.48 -6.73
N PRO A 74 -0.14 25.30 -6.04
CA PRO A 74 1.10 25.81 -6.61
C PRO A 74 1.90 24.66 -7.21
N TYR A 75 2.37 24.83 -8.45
CA TYR A 75 3.03 23.76 -9.23
C TYR A 75 4.13 23.05 -8.42
N TRP A 76 4.99 23.81 -7.75
CA TRP A 76 6.03 23.29 -6.85
C TRP A 76 5.49 22.49 -5.67
N GLY A 77 4.37 22.91 -5.09
CA GLY A 77 3.70 22.17 -4.02
C GLY A 77 3.13 20.85 -4.53
N ASN A 78 2.55 20.82 -5.72
CA ASN A 78 2.02 19.61 -6.33
C ASN A 78 3.14 18.59 -6.61
N ILE A 79 4.25 19.04 -7.20
CA ILE A 79 5.42 18.19 -7.43
C ILE A 79 6.01 17.68 -6.12
N PHE A 80 6.24 18.55 -5.13
CA PHE A 80 6.80 18.15 -3.84
C PHE A 80 6.01 17.00 -3.20
N TRP A 81 4.68 17.10 -3.20
CA TRP A 81 3.82 16.06 -2.66
C TRP A 81 3.73 14.82 -3.55
N GLY A 82 3.79 15.00 -4.88
CA GLY A 82 3.96 13.89 -5.82
C GLY A 82 5.24 13.09 -5.57
N GLN A 83 6.34 13.76 -5.22
CA GLN A 83 7.58 13.09 -4.82
C GLN A 83 7.41 12.31 -3.52
N ILE A 84 6.74 12.87 -2.50
CA ILE A 84 6.51 12.16 -1.24
C ILE A 84 5.64 10.92 -1.47
N ALA A 85 4.56 11.04 -2.23
CA ALA A 85 3.69 9.91 -2.57
C ALA A 85 4.42 8.86 -3.43
N GLY A 86 5.32 9.30 -4.31
CA GLY A 86 6.17 8.47 -5.17
C GLY A 86 7.51 8.05 -4.54
N TRP A 87 7.69 8.19 -3.23
CA TRP A 87 8.90 7.77 -2.50
C TRP A 87 10.22 8.42 -2.96
N GLY A 88 10.14 9.61 -3.56
CA GLY A 88 11.32 10.33 -4.06
C GLY A 88 11.99 9.62 -5.24
N ALA A 89 11.26 8.83 -6.02
CA ALA A 89 11.84 8.16 -7.19
C ALA A 89 12.24 9.14 -8.32
N TYR A 90 11.85 10.42 -8.23
CA TYR A 90 12.04 11.43 -9.29
C TYR A 90 12.71 12.71 -8.76
N ILE A 91 13.89 12.61 -8.13
CA ILE A 91 14.62 13.73 -7.49
C ILE A 91 15.30 14.71 -8.49
N THR A 92 15.11 14.55 -9.80
CA THR A 92 15.71 15.42 -10.82
C THR A 92 14.82 16.62 -11.18
N GLU A 93 15.41 17.80 -11.36
CA GLU A 93 14.69 19.00 -11.81
C GLU A 93 13.98 18.74 -13.15
N GLY A 94 12.68 19.04 -13.22
CA GLY A 94 11.85 18.82 -14.41
C GLY A 94 11.33 17.38 -14.60
N CYS A 95 11.52 16.50 -13.61
CA CYS A 95 11.03 15.13 -13.63
C CYS A 95 10.15 14.89 -12.39
N GLY A 96 8.84 15.08 -12.52
CA GLY A 96 7.93 14.98 -11.39
C GLY A 96 6.63 14.25 -11.67
N TYR A 97 5.90 13.98 -10.59
CA TYR A 97 4.53 13.49 -10.63
C TYR A 97 3.59 14.63 -10.24
N ILE A 98 2.60 14.89 -11.08
CA ILE A 98 1.61 15.93 -10.88
C ILE A 98 0.29 15.27 -10.55
N TYR A 99 -0.34 15.73 -9.47
CA TYR A 99 -1.69 15.29 -9.15
C TYR A 99 -2.70 15.83 -10.15
N SER A 100 -3.46 14.91 -10.74
CA SER A 100 -4.61 15.21 -11.56
C SER A 100 -5.89 15.07 -10.75
N ILE A 101 -6.66 16.14 -10.70
CA ILE A 101 -7.98 16.20 -10.07
C ILE A 101 -9.00 15.38 -10.87
N GLU A 102 -8.77 15.16 -12.16
CA GLU A 102 -9.72 14.45 -13.04
C GLU A 102 -9.79 12.97 -12.73
N ILE A 103 -8.65 12.37 -12.37
CA ILE A 103 -8.57 10.99 -11.94
C ILE A 103 -8.25 10.87 -10.44
N VAL A 104 -8.13 11.97 -9.70
CA VAL A 104 -7.85 11.96 -8.25
C VAL A 104 -6.61 11.13 -7.92
N SER A 105 -5.53 11.27 -8.70
CA SER A 105 -4.27 10.52 -8.57
C SER A 105 -3.09 11.25 -9.21
N TRP A 106 -1.86 10.79 -8.95
CA TRP A 106 -0.63 11.37 -9.51
C TRP A 106 -0.25 10.70 -10.82
N LEU A 107 0.00 11.51 -11.84
CA LEU A 107 0.52 11.08 -13.14
C LEU A 107 1.92 11.62 -13.36
N PRO A 108 2.76 10.93 -14.16
CA PRO A 108 4.02 11.51 -14.61
C PRO A 108 3.74 12.82 -15.37
N GLU A 109 4.58 13.81 -15.15
CA GLU A 109 4.56 15.05 -15.91
C GLU A 109 4.78 14.79 -17.41
N ASN A 110 4.26 15.65 -18.29
CA ASN A 110 4.45 15.57 -19.74
C ASN A 110 5.88 15.96 -20.18
N SER A 111 6.89 15.71 -19.35
CA SER A 111 8.29 15.86 -19.71
C SER A 111 8.85 14.51 -20.16
N GLU A 112 9.73 14.54 -21.16
CA GLU A 112 10.39 13.32 -21.66
C GLU A 112 11.13 12.58 -20.53
N CYS A 113 11.66 13.33 -19.57
CA CYS A 113 12.30 12.77 -18.39
C CYS A 113 11.33 12.00 -17.47
N ALA A 114 10.18 12.58 -17.11
CA ALA A 114 9.24 11.93 -16.19
C ALA A 114 8.66 10.63 -16.79
N ILE A 115 8.35 10.64 -18.08
CA ILE A 115 7.88 9.45 -18.81
C ILE A 115 8.97 8.37 -18.83
N ARG A 116 10.21 8.74 -19.21
CA ARG A 116 11.33 7.79 -19.27
C ARG A 116 11.67 7.19 -17.90
N HIS A 117 11.65 7.99 -16.84
CA HIS A 117 11.86 7.50 -15.48
C HIS A 117 10.74 6.57 -15.03
N ALA A 118 9.48 6.87 -15.36
CA ALA A 118 8.36 5.98 -15.08
C ALA A 118 8.55 4.60 -15.74
N ASP A 119 8.96 4.57 -17.01
CA ASP A 119 9.26 3.32 -17.72
C ASP A 119 10.46 2.58 -17.11
N GLN A 120 11.53 3.29 -16.73
CA GLN A 120 12.69 2.68 -16.07
C GLN A 120 12.33 2.04 -14.72
N ILE A 121 11.55 2.75 -13.89
CA ILE A 121 11.06 2.24 -12.62
C ILE A 121 10.18 1.01 -12.85
N PHE A 122 9.31 1.03 -13.85
CA PHE A 122 8.48 -0.10 -14.25
C PHE A 122 9.34 -1.34 -14.59
N TYR A 123 10.35 -1.21 -15.44
CA TYR A 123 11.22 -2.34 -15.82
C TYR A 123 12.07 -2.84 -14.66
N PHE A 124 12.55 -1.95 -13.79
CA PHE A 124 13.31 -2.32 -12.61
C PHE A 124 12.45 -3.15 -11.64
N ILE A 125 11.22 -2.70 -11.38
CA ILE A 125 10.26 -3.42 -10.54
C ILE A 125 9.96 -4.81 -11.13
N LEU A 126 9.72 -4.89 -12.44
CA LEU A 126 9.48 -6.16 -13.14
C LEU A 126 10.67 -7.13 -12.99
N LEU A 127 11.90 -6.64 -13.13
CA LEU A 127 13.11 -7.43 -12.95
C LEU A 127 13.23 -8.00 -11.53
N VAL A 128 13.03 -7.16 -10.50
CA VAL A 128 13.11 -7.57 -9.09
C VAL A 128 12.11 -8.68 -8.78
N ALA A 129 10.89 -8.62 -9.32
CA ALA A 129 9.90 -9.67 -9.10
C ALA A 129 10.20 -10.99 -9.84
N ILE A 130 10.72 -10.93 -11.06
CA ILE A 130 11.17 -12.13 -11.79
C ILE A 130 12.27 -12.85 -10.99
N VAL A 131 13.24 -12.09 -10.48
CA VAL A 131 14.35 -12.62 -9.65
C VAL A 131 13.82 -13.20 -8.33
N SER A 132 12.83 -12.54 -7.71
CA SER A 132 12.21 -13.02 -6.46
C SER A 132 11.40 -14.30 -6.65
N ASN A 133 10.76 -14.49 -7.82
CA ASN A 133 9.90 -15.66 -8.10
C ASN A 133 10.65 -16.89 -8.62
N SER A 134 11.84 -16.70 -9.20
CA SER A 134 12.67 -17.79 -9.73
C SER A 134 13.50 -18.52 -8.65
N SER A 135 13.52 -18.01 -7.41
CA SER A 135 14.23 -18.61 -6.28
C SER A 135 13.29 -19.44 -5.38
N ASN A 136 13.25 -20.77 -5.52
CA ASN A 136 12.61 -21.64 -4.52
C ASN A 136 13.27 -23.04 -4.46
N LEU A 137 13.28 -23.77 -3.34
CA LEU A 137 12.03 -24.42 -2.90
C LEU A 137 11.92 -24.87 -1.42
N ALA A 138 12.94 -24.88 -0.56
CA ALA A 138 12.78 -25.47 0.78
C ALA A 138 13.02 -24.50 1.96
N THR A 139 14.03 -23.62 1.85
CA THR A 139 14.54 -22.85 3.00
C THR A 139 13.85 -21.49 3.23
N PHE A 140 13.13 -20.97 2.23
CA PHE A 140 12.46 -19.64 2.24
C PHE A 140 10.93 -19.71 2.47
N VAL A 141 10.36 -20.88 2.18
CA VAL A 141 8.92 -21.20 2.08
C VAL A 141 8.14 -21.08 3.40
N LYS A 142 8.81 -20.95 4.55
CA LYS A 142 8.16 -20.92 5.87
C LYS A 142 8.10 -19.54 6.55
N LEU A 143 8.91 -18.56 6.11
CA LEU A 143 8.97 -17.21 6.72
C LEU A 143 8.49 -16.08 5.77
N MET A 144 8.37 -16.35 4.45
CA MET A 144 8.19 -15.31 3.42
C MET A 144 6.98 -15.49 2.47
N LYS A 145 6.15 -16.53 2.66
CA LYS A 145 5.05 -16.91 1.75
C LYS A 145 3.96 -15.86 1.50
N VAL A 146 3.92 -14.81 2.30
CA VAL A 146 2.84 -13.81 2.26
C VAL A 146 3.40 -12.48 1.85
N SER A 147 4.41 -11.97 2.56
CA SER A 147 4.99 -10.67 2.23
C SER A 147 5.51 -10.63 0.80
N VAL A 148 6.18 -11.68 0.33
CA VAL A 148 6.73 -11.72 -1.04
C VAL A 148 5.63 -11.92 -2.07
N THR A 149 4.68 -12.82 -1.81
CA THR A 149 3.53 -13.03 -2.71
C THR A 149 2.66 -11.77 -2.79
N GLN A 150 2.51 -11.05 -1.68
CA GLN A 150 1.78 -9.79 -1.57
C GLN A 150 2.51 -8.67 -2.31
N ASP A 151 3.84 -8.56 -2.19
CA ASP A 151 4.63 -7.60 -2.97
C ASP A 151 4.58 -7.91 -4.48
N CYS A 152 4.64 -9.20 -4.86
CA CYS A 152 4.49 -9.63 -6.24
C CYS A 152 3.07 -9.42 -6.77
N LEU A 153 2.03 -9.60 -5.95
CA LEU A 153 0.63 -9.38 -6.32
C LEU A 153 0.33 -7.88 -6.43
N HIS A 154 0.80 -7.08 -5.47
CA HIS A 154 0.79 -5.62 -5.52
C HIS A 154 1.41 -5.13 -6.83
N MET A 155 2.57 -5.71 -7.19
CA MET A 155 3.24 -5.38 -8.44
C MET A 155 2.39 -5.77 -9.65
N ILE A 156 1.92 -7.02 -9.76
CA ILE A 156 1.12 -7.46 -10.90
C ILE A 156 -0.13 -6.59 -11.05
N ASP A 157 -0.76 -6.22 -9.95
CA ASP A 157 -1.95 -5.35 -9.96
C ASP A 157 -1.60 -3.91 -10.38
N MET A 158 -0.47 -3.34 -9.93
CA MET A 158 0.01 -2.05 -10.43
C MET A 158 0.37 -2.12 -11.93
N LEU A 159 1.06 -3.17 -12.39
CA LEU A 159 1.43 -3.36 -13.80
C LEU A 159 0.19 -3.55 -14.68
N ALA A 160 -0.76 -4.35 -14.22
CA ALA A 160 -2.04 -4.56 -14.89
C ALA A 160 -2.79 -3.23 -14.97
N CYS A 161 -2.86 -2.45 -13.89
CA CYS A 161 -3.52 -1.14 -13.91
C CYS A 161 -2.86 -0.15 -14.87
N GLN A 162 -1.52 -0.12 -14.95
CA GLN A 162 -0.76 0.75 -15.86
C GLN A 162 -0.93 0.38 -17.35
N VAL A 163 -1.21 -0.90 -17.64
CA VAL A 163 -1.51 -1.35 -19.01
C VAL A 163 -2.99 -1.16 -19.30
N ILE A 164 -3.85 -1.57 -18.37
CA ILE A 164 -5.31 -1.56 -18.49
C ILE A 164 -5.83 -0.14 -18.65
N TYR A 165 -5.35 0.87 -17.89
CA TYR A 165 -5.89 2.24 -17.99
C TYR A 165 -5.75 2.85 -19.40
N LYS A 166 -4.80 2.35 -20.22
CA LYS A 166 -4.58 2.78 -21.61
C LYS A 166 -5.54 2.12 -22.62
N PHE A 167 -6.30 1.10 -22.22
CA PHE A 167 -7.28 0.46 -23.11
C PHE A 167 -8.54 1.29 -23.31
N ASN A 168 -8.82 2.25 -22.42
CA ASN A 168 -10.02 3.07 -22.53
C ASN A 168 -9.75 4.47 -21.96
N ASP A 169 -9.96 5.48 -22.81
CA ASP A 169 -9.76 6.90 -22.47
C ASP A 169 -10.87 7.48 -21.58
N ALA A 170 -11.88 6.69 -21.23
CA ALA A 170 -12.92 7.13 -20.34
C ALA A 170 -12.36 7.45 -18.94
N LEU A 171 -12.59 8.68 -18.48
CA LEU A 171 -12.16 9.20 -17.18
C LEU A 171 -12.52 8.29 -16.00
N TRP A 172 -13.74 7.73 -16.00
CA TRP A 172 -14.19 6.84 -14.93
C TRP A 172 -13.39 5.54 -14.87
N PHE A 173 -12.91 5.06 -16.01
CA PHE A 173 -12.13 3.84 -16.11
C PHE A 173 -10.68 4.09 -15.66
N GLN A 174 -10.09 5.19 -16.12
CA GLN A 174 -8.77 5.62 -15.66
C GLN A 174 -8.73 5.88 -14.15
N PHE A 175 -9.77 6.50 -13.58
CA PHE A 175 -9.93 6.69 -12.14
C PHE A 175 -9.94 5.37 -11.36
N ILE A 176 -10.71 4.37 -11.83
CA ILE A 176 -10.77 3.07 -11.15
C ILE A 176 -9.39 2.42 -11.14
N CYS A 177 -8.73 2.34 -12.30
CA CYS A 177 -7.43 1.68 -12.43
C CYS A 177 -6.29 2.40 -11.70
N MET A 178 -6.18 3.72 -11.84
CA MET A 178 -5.02 4.49 -11.37
C MET A 178 -5.16 5.00 -9.94
N SER A 179 -6.37 4.96 -9.37
CA SER A 179 -6.66 5.62 -8.08
C SER A 179 -7.30 4.66 -7.12
N VAL A 180 -8.46 4.09 -7.48
CA VAL A 180 -9.20 3.19 -6.58
C VAL A 180 -8.40 1.92 -6.34
N VAL A 181 -7.98 1.22 -7.40
CA VAL A 181 -7.23 -0.04 -7.26
C VAL A 181 -5.90 0.24 -6.55
N TRP A 182 -5.15 1.26 -6.98
CA TRP A 182 -3.86 1.58 -6.38
C TRP A 182 -3.94 1.88 -4.88
N LEU A 183 -4.87 2.73 -4.43
CA LEU A 183 -5.04 3.02 -3.01
C LEU A 183 -5.57 1.81 -2.23
N THR A 184 -6.50 1.05 -2.81
CA THR A 184 -7.10 -0.13 -2.18
C THR A 184 -6.06 -1.20 -1.86
N ILE A 185 -5.02 -1.34 -2.68
CA ILE A 185 -3.93 -2.28 -2.41
C ILE A 185 -3.21 -1.93 -1.09
N HIS A 186 -2.94 -0.66 -0.81
CA HIS A 186 -2.30 -0.24 0.45
C HIS A 186 -3.19 -0.51 1.68
N VAL A 187 -4.51 -0.50 1.49
CA VAL A 187 -5.49 -0.92 2.52
C VAL A 187 -5.42 -2.44 2.73
N PHE A 188 -5.45 -3.21 1.65
CA PHE A 188 -5.33 -4.67 1.71
C PHE A 188 -4.01 -5.12 2.32
N ASP A 189 -2.93 -4.39 2.06
CA ASP A 189 -1.63 -4.70 2.63
C ASP A 189 -1.66 -4.71 4.17
N GLY A 190 -2.37 -3.75 4.77
CA GLY A 190 -2.60 -3.70 6.21
C GLY A 190 -3.49 -4.85 6.71
N PHE A 191 -4.54 -5.21 5.97
CA PHE A 191 -5.38 -6.37 6.31
C PHE A 191 -4.60 -7.68 6.28
N VAL A 192 -3.77 -7.89 5.26
CA VAL A 192 -2.92 -9.06 5.14
C VAL A 192 -1.94 -9.12 6.33
N MET A 193 -1.33 -7.99 6.71
CA MET A 193 -0.47 -7.94 7.89
C MET A 193 -1.19 -8.33 9.18
N MET A 194 -2.46 -7.93 9.36
CA MET A 194 -3.26 -8.36 10.51
C MET A 194 -3.52 -9.87 10.51
N ILE A 195 -3.94 -10.44 9.37
CA ILE A 195 -4.31 -11.86 9.25
C ILE A 195 -3.12 -12.77 9.54
N TYR A 196 -1.94 -12.41 9.05
CA TYR A 196 -0.77 -13.27 9.14
C TYR A 196 0.03 -13.08 10.43
N ASN A 197 0.06 -11.87 10.99
CA ASN A 197 0.63 -11.66 12.30
C ASN A 197 -0.43 -11.93 13.38
N ARG A 198 -0.63 -13.22 13.69
CA ARG A 198 -1.56 -13.64 14.75
C ARG A 198 -1.32 -12.97 16.11
N ASP A 199 -0.10 -12.50 16.37
CA ASP A 199 0.26 -11.75 17.59
C ASP A 199 -0.45 -10.39 17.69
N ILE A 200 -0.79 -9.79 16.53
CA ILE A 200 -1.46 -8.49 16.38
C ILE A 200 -2.98 -8.61 16.50
N HIS A 201 -3.55 -9.83 16.47
CA HIS A 201 -5.00 -9.99 16.53
C HIS A 201 -5.59 -9.35 17.78
N PRO A 202 -6.72 -8.63 17.68
CA PRO A 202 -7.41 -8.09 18.83
C PRO A 202 -7.79 -9.20 19.81
N SER A 203 -7.92 -8.88 21.11
CA SER A 203 -8.27 -9.85 22.16
C SER A 203 -9.53 -10.68 21.86
N PHE A 204 -10.49 -10.12 21.12
CA PHE A 204 -11.70 -10.82 20.68
C PHE A 204 -11.48 -11.83 19.53
N LEU A 205 -10.42 -11.66 18.73
CA LEU A 205 -10.03 -12.58 17.66
C LEU A 205 -8.95 -13.58 18.09
N LYS A 206 -8.31 -13.39 19.25
CA LYS A 206 -7.36 -14.36 19.81
C LYS A 206 -8.14 -15.61 20.23
N ARG A 207 -8.06 -16.67 19.42
CA ARG A 207 -8.58 -18.01 19.79
C ARG A 207 -7.97 -18.38 21.14
N LYS A 208 -8.78 -18.50 22.19
CA LYS A 208 -8.33 -18.98 23.51
C LYS A 208 -7.53 -20.26 23.27
N ARG A 209 -6.22 -20.24 23.54
CA ARG A 209 -5.47 -21.48 23.72
C ARG A 209 -6.17 -22.19 24.85
N LYS A 210 -6.87 -23.31 24.56
CA LYS A 210 -7.10 -24.30 25.61
C LYS A 210 -5.70 -24.69 26.07
N THR A 211 -5.36 -24.32 27.30
CA THR A 211 -4.18 -24.77 28.01
C THR A 211 -4.25 -26.30 28.10
N VAL A 212 -3.74 -27.00 27.09
CA VAL A 212 -3.43 -28.44 27.18
C VAL A 212 -2.05 -28.57 27.84
N GLN A 213 -1.93 -27.99 29.03
CA GLN A 213 -0.72 -28.08 29.85
C GLN A 213 -1.03 -28.42 31.32
N THR A 214 -2.31 -28.61 31.66
CA THR A 214 -2.75 -29.06 32.99
C THR A 214 -3.16 -30.54 33.06
N MET A 215 -3.05 -31.31 31.96
CA MET A 215 -3.43 -32.74 31.95
C MET A 215 -2.24 -33.72 31.96
N PHE A 216 -0.99 -33.23 31.90
CA PHE A 216 0.22 -34.06 32.05
C PHE A 216 0.97 -33.87 33.37
N ALA A 217 0.53 -32.96 34.23
CA ALA A 217 1.13 -32.73 35.55
C ALA A 217 0.48 -33.55 36.69
N SER A 218 -0.55 -34.35 36.40
CA SER A 218 -1.31 -35.12 37.41
C SER A 218 -1.10 -36.64 37.35
N SER A 219 -0.28 -37.18 36.45
CA SER A 219 -0.09 -38.64 36.31
C SER A 219 1.33 -39.13 36.60
N THR A 220 2.10 -38.40 37.40
CA THR A 220 3.43 -38.84 37.89
C THR A 220 3.57 -38.69 39.41
N ARG A 221 2.44 -38.77 40.13
CA ARG A 221 2.43 -39.12 41.55
C ARG A 221 1.29 -40.10 41.75
N ILE A 222 1.65 -41.38 41.87
CA ILE A 222 1.08 -42.39 42.79
C ILE A 222 1.62 -43.76 42.31
N ALA A 223 2.27 -44.43 43.28
CA ALA A 223 2.74 -45.82 43.29
C ALA A 223 3.96 -46.17 42.41
#